data_AF-A0A0D0CSR7-F1
#
_entry.id   AF-A0A0D0CSR7-F1
#
_cell.length_a   1.000
_cell.length_b   1.000
_cell.length_c   1.000
_cell.angle_alpha   90.00
_cell.angle_beta   90.00
_cell.angle_gamma   90.00
#
_symmetry.space_group_name_H-M   'P 1'
#
loop_
_entity.id
_entity.type
_entity.pdbx_description
1 polymer ?
#
loop_
_entity_poly.entity_id
_entity_poly.type
_entity_poly.pdbx_seq_one_letter_code
_entity_poly.pdbx_strand_id
1 'polypeptide(L)' 'CEVCNEAEGVIQCESCIRFHGWCKPCTVKVLKHLPFHQLEIWTGACYEDISLGKLGFVWFLGHDRDPCPSSSDWEDMED' A
#
# COMPACT_ATOMS: atom_id res chain seq x y z
N CYS A 1 4.55 -7.17 11.27
CA CYS A 1 4.62 -5.84 10.65
C CYS A 1 5.70 -5.08 11.37
N GLU A 2 6.80 -4.78 10.71
CA GLU A 2 7.94 -4.11 11.36
C GLU A 2 7.66 -2.66 11.79
N VAL A 3 6.64 -2.02 11.22
CA VAL A 3 6.32 -0.62 11.51
C VAL A 3 5.51 -0.49 12.80
N CYS A 4 4.39 -1.20 12.89
CA CYS A 4 3.51 -1.08 14.05
C CYS A 4 3.77 -2.11 15.15
N ASN A 5 4.36 -3.26 14.83
CA ASN A 5 4.49 -4.41 15.74
C ASN A 5 3.16 -4.96 16.32
N GLU A 6 2.01 -4.49 15.85
CA GLU A 6 0.67 -4.90 16.33
C GLU A 6 0.01 -5.99 15.47
N ALA A 7 0.51 -6.23 14.26
CA ALA A 7 -0.07 -7.18 13.31
C ALA A 7 1.01 -7.90 12.52
N GLU A 8 0.67 -9.05 11.95
CA GLU A 8 1.58 -9.82 11.10
C GLU A 8 1.99 -9.04 9.85
N GLY A 9 3.25 -9.22 9.43
CA GLY A 9 3.81 -8.58 8.25
C GLY A 9 3.64 -9.45 7.02
N VAL A 10 2.42 -9.56 6.51
CA VAL A 10 2.08 -10.49 5.42
C VAL A 10 2.37 -9.94 4.02
N ILE A 11 2.71 -8.66 3.88
CA ILE A 11 3.03 -8.04 2.59
C ILE A 11 4.50 -7.71 2.51
N GLN A 12 5.12 -8.07 1.40
CA GLN A 12 6.49 -7.71 1.05
C GLN A 12 6.53 -6.90 -0.26
N CYS A 13 7.66 -6.25 -0.51
CA CYS A 13 7.91 -5.53 -1.74
C CYS A 13 9.15 -6.09 -2.45
N GLU A 14 8.94 -6.68 -3.63
CA GLU A 14 9.99 -7.29 -4.46
C GLU A 14 10.93 -6.25 -5.08
N SER A 15 10.46 -5.00 -5.23
CA SER A 15 11.27 -3.92 -5.78
C SER A 15 12.16 -3.21 -4.74
N CYS A 16 11.93 -3.43 -3.44
CA CYS A 16 12.72 -2.84 -2.38
C CYS A 16 13.99 -3.66 -2.11
N ILE A 17 15.10 -3.01 -1.77
CA ILE A 17 16.41 -3.65 -1.52
C ILE A 17 16.46 -4.38 -0.14
N ARG A 18 15.31 -4.64 0.51
CA ARG A 18 15.23 -5.20 1.87
C ARG A 18 14.01 -6.11 2.05
N PHE A 19 14.19 -7.17 2.84
CA PHE A 19 13.14 -8.12 3.22
C PHE A 19 12.32 -7.60 4.39
N HIS A 20 11.43 -6.65 4.12
CA HIS A 20 10.53 -6.09 5.11
C HIS A 20 9.12 -6.67 4.94
N GLY A 21 8.48 -6.99 6.07
CA GLY A 21 7.10 -7.47 6.12
C GLY A 21 6.18 -6.47 6.80
N TRP A 22 5.14 -6.02 6.09
CA TRP A 22 4.16 -5.03 6.58
C TRP A 22 2.74 -5.60 6.64
N CYS A 23 1.93 -5.08 7.55
CA CYS A 23 0.48 -5.30 7.50
C CYS A 23 -0.15 -4.37 6.44
N LYS A 24 -1.39 -4.63 6.05
CA LYS A 24 -2.08 -3.85 4.99
C LYS A 24 -2.05 -2.32 5.21
N PRO A 25 -2.42 -1.78 6.39
CA PRO A 25 -2.40 -0.33 6.60
C PRO A 25 -0.99 0.27 6.57
N CYS A 26 -0.01 -0.44 7.15
CA CYS A 26 1.38 0.04 7.16
C CYS A 26 2.02 -0.02 5.77
N THR A 27 1.62 -0.99 4.93
CA THR A 27 2.07 -1.10 3.54
C THR A 27 1.73 0.19 2.77
N VAL A 28 0.47 0.63 2.85
CA VAL A 28 0.03 1.88 2.21
C VAL A 28 0.81 3.08 2.74
N LYS A 29 1.01 3.17 4.06
CA LYS A 29 1.76 4.27 4.68
C LYS A 29 3.23 4.33 4.22
N VAL A 30 3.92 3.19 4.17
CA VAL A 30 5.35 3.13 3.79
C VAL A 30 5.54 3.34 2.30
N LEU A 31 4.67 2.75 1.48
CA LEU A 31 4.85 2.69 0.04
C LEU A 31 4.04 3.72 -0.73
N LYS A 32 3.33 4.65 -0.06
CA LYS A 32 2.58 5.71 -0.76
C LYS A 32 3.46 6.46 -1.77
N HIS A 33 4.74 6.67 -1.48
CA HIS A 33 5.68 7.34 -2.39
C HIS A 33 6.30 6.47 -3.50
N LEU A 34 5.93 5.20 -3.58
CA LEU A 34 6.51 4.20 -4.49
C LEU A 34 5.39 3.36 -5.14
N PRO A 35 4.42 3.98 -5.84
CA PRO A 35 3.16 3.33 -6.24
C PRO A 35 3.31 2.22 -7.28
N PHE A 36 4.46 2.16 -7.95
CA PHE A 36 4.77 1.18 -8.99
C PHE A 36 5.68 0.05 -8.53
N HIS A 37 6.04 0.03 -7.25
CA HIS A 37 6.76 -1.11 -6.71
C HIS A 37 5.88 -2.36 -6.75
N GLN A 38 6.48 -3.49 -7.13
CA GLN A 38 5.79 -4.78 -7.12
C GLN A 38 5.66 -5.29 -5.69
N LEU A 39 4.44 -5.66 -5.30
CA LEU A 39 4.11 -6.14 -3.97
C LEU A 39 3.53 -7.55 -4.06
N GLU A 40 3.81 -8.32 -3.02
CA GLU A 40 3.24 -9.64 -2.86
C GLU A 40 2.63 -9.78 -1.47
N ILE A 41 1.54 -10.52 -1.37
CA ILE A 41 0.89 -10.89 -0.11
C ILE A 41 1.01 -12.38 0.15
N TRP A 42 1.38 -12.76 1.36
CA TRP A 42 1.37 -14.13 1.83
C TRP A 42 -0.07 -14.58 2.11
N THR A 43 -0.52 -15.62 1.42
CA THR A 43 -1.87 -16.18 1.57
C THR A 43 -1.99 -17.26 2.64
N GLY A 44 -0.87 -17.63 3.27
CA GLY A 44 -0.76 -18.81 4.13
C GLY A 44 -0.15 -20.02 3.41
N ALA A 45 -0.08 -20.00 2.08
CA ALA A 45 0.48 -21.09 1.27
C ALA A 45 1.53 -20.59 0.26
N CYS A 46 1.29 -19.45 -0.37
CA CYS A 46 2.19 -18.85 -1.35
C CYS A 46 2.09 -17.31 -1.33
N TYR A 47 3.03 -16.68 -2.02
CA TYR A 47 2.94 -15.27 -2.35
C TYR A 47 2.10 -15.07 -3.61
N GLU A 48 1.24 -14.07 -3.58
CA GLU A 48 0.43 -13.63 -4.72
C GLU A 48 0.60 -12.12 -4.96
N ASP A 49 0.52 -11.71 -6.23
CA ASP A 49 0.61 -10.30 -6.62
C ASP A 49 -0.51 -9.46 -5.99
N ILE A 50 -0.11 -8.37 -5.34
CA ILE A 50 -1.02 -7.35 -4.84
C ILE A 50 -0.55 -5.96 -5.29
N SER A 51 -1.47 -5.01 -5.34
CA SER A 51 -1.15 -3.61 -5.63
C SER A 51 -1.60 -2.72 -4.48
N LEU A 52 -1.02 -1.53 -4.37
CA LEU A 52 -1.52 -0.53 -3.42
C LEU A 52 -3.00 -0.20 -3.68
N GLY A 53 -3.44 -0.16 -4.94
CA GLY A 53 -4.86 0.04 -5.29
C GLY A 53 -5.76 -1.05 -4.71
N LYS A 54 -5.36 -2.33 -4.79
CA LYS A 54 -6.10 -3.45 -4.14
C LYS A 54 -6.11 -3.36 -2.61
N LEU A 55 -5.23 -2.56 -2.01
CA LEU A 55 -5.21 -2.25 -0.58
C LEU A 55 -6.04 -1.00 -0.22
N GLY A 56 -6.70 -0.37 -1.20
CA GLY A 56 -7.47 0.86 -1.01
C GLY A 56 -6.63 2.14 -1.05
N PHE A 57 -5.41 2.09 -1.58
CA PHE A 57 -4.62 3.30 -1.80
C PHE A 57 -5.11 4.05 -3.03
N VAL A 58 -5.47 5.31 -2.84
CA VAL A 58 -5.81 6.25 -3.91
C VAL A 58 -4.61 7.14 -4.19
N TRP A 59 -4.21 7.20 -5.47
CA TRP A 59 -3.06 7.98 -5.87
C TRP A 59 -3.47 9.36 -6.36
N PHE A 60 -3.41 10.35 -5.46
CA PHE A 60 -3.60 11.75 -5.81
C PHE A 60 -2.43 12.29 -6.65
N LEU A 61 -2.76 12.85 -7.82
CA LEU A 61 -1.82 13.50 -8.71
C LEU A 61 -1.58 14.94 -8.24
N GLY A 62 -0.65 15.11 -7.28
CA GLY A 62 -0.33 16.41 -6.68
C GLY A 62 -0.24 16.31 -5.15
N HIS A 63 0.01 17.43 -4.47
CA HIS A 63 0.00 17.57 -3.00
C HIS A 63 0.68 16.43 -2.22
N ASP A 64 1.82 15.95 -2.72
CA ASP A 64 2.56 14.82 -2.13
C ASP A 64 1.71 13.58 -1.82
N ARG A 65 0.74 13.31 -2.71
CA ARG A 65 -0.20 12.18 -2.65
C ARG A 65 -1.21 12.28 -1.51
N ASP A 66 -1.37 13.45 -0.93
CA ASP A 66 -2.49 13.75 -0.06
C ASP A 66 -3.66 14.29 -0.89
N PRO A 67 -4.90 14.15 -0.41
CA PRO A 67 -6.07 14.72 -1.07
C PRO A 67 -5.91 16.23 -1.29
N CYS A 68 -6.46 16.74 -2.40
CA CYS A 68 -6.47 18.17 -2.65
C CYS A 68 -7.28 18.88 -1.54
N PRO A 69 -6.76 19.93 -0.89
CA PRO A 69 -7.49 20.62 0.18
C PRO A 69 -8.84 21.22 -0.28
N SER A 70 -9.00 21.46 -1.58
CA SER A 70 -10.24 21.97 -2.16
C SER A 70 -11.16 20.88 -2.74
N SER A 71 -10.76 19.60 -2.74
CA SER A 71 -11.67 18.51 -3.08
C SER A 71 -12.44 18.13 -1.83
N SER A 72 -13.67 18.64 -1.69
CA SER A 72 -14.46 18.41 -0.48
C SER A 72 -14.98 17.00 -0.35
N ASP A 73 -15.26 16.27 -1.43
CA ASP A 73 -15.81 14.91 -1.39
C ASP A 73 -15.46 14.18 -2.70
N TRP A 74 -14.24 13.64 -2.82
CA TRP A 74 -13.95 12.70 -3.90
C TRP A 74 -14.40 11.31 -3.42
N GLU A 75 -15.38 10.72 -4.08
CA GLU A 75 -15.76 9.31 -3.92
C GLU A 75 -15.18 8.57 -5.13
N ASP A 76 -14.48 7.46 -4.89
CA ASP A 76 -14.08 6.55 -5.97
C ASP A 76 -15.37 6.11 -6.68
N MET A 77 -15.50 6.43 -7.98
CA MET A 77 -16.58 5.86 -8.77
C MET A 77 -16.29 4.37 -8.91
N GLU A 78 -17.02 3.53 -8.17
CA GLU A 78 -16.99 2.08 -8.34
C GLU A 78 -17.49 1.74 -9.76
N ASP A 79 -16.63 1.12 -10.59
CA ASP A 79 -16.96 0.53 -11.89
C ASP A 79 -17.64 -0.84 -11.75
#